data_AF-A0A7R9M138-F1
#
_entry.id   AF-A0A7R9M138-F1
#
_cell.length_a   1.000
_cell.length_b   1.000
_cell.length_c   1.000
_cell.angle_alpha   90.00
_cell.angle_beta   90.00
_cell.angle_gamma   90.00
#
_symmetry.space_group_name_H-M   'P 1'
#
loop_
_entity.id
_entity.type
_entity.pdbx_description
1 polymer ?
#
loop_
_entity_poly.entity_id
_entity_poly.type
_entity_poly.pdbx_seq_one_letter_code
_entity_poly.pdbx_strand_id
1 'polypeptide(L)'
;MCLTNDTRIRINITKPDGYDPAIFELYLRDLLAKGHHNKTSDLNAPGPQLPGYSPMPHNKSDYNMGDYVGMNHDYANASYEVRQKIFNQHKTYSLGLIYFMQNDPRMPKVTKSHMVGWGLKVTNLGLIYFMQNDPRMPKVTKSHMVGWGLPNDEFVDTDHWTPALYVREARRMIGTYIMTENNVVNKTRVTDGIATGSYSLDSHSTQNIVWKGMVKNEGCVSTAEGVHPYPISYQSMTPKHMEAHNVLVPVCLSASHIAYGSIRMEPVFMMLGEAAGAAAHLALDEDVMVHRDAK
;
A
#
# COMPACT_ATOMS: atom_id res chain seq x y z
N MET A 1 -7.44 -4.93 1.26
CA MET A 1 -8.92 -5.04 1.16
C MET A 1 -9.29 -6.51 1.23
N CYS A 2 -10.32 -6.90 1.99
CA CYS A 2 -10.73 -8.32 2.05
C CYS A 2 -11.62 -8.67 0.85
N LEU A 3 -11.24 -9.69 0.08
CA LEU A 3 -12.00 -10.20 -1.06
C LEU A 3 -12.17 -11.71 -0.98
N THR A 4 -13.17 -12.23 -1.70
CA THR A 4 -13.35 -13.67 -1.90
C THR A 4 -13.81 -13.98 -3.32
N ASN A 5 -13.38 -15.12 -3.84
CA ASN A 5 -13.90 -15.73 -5.07
C ASN A 5 -14.81 -16.94 -4.77
N ASP A 6 -15.05 -17.27 -3.49
CA ASP A 6 -15.93 -18.35 -3.08
C ASP A 6 -17.39 -17.92 -3.23
N THR A 7 -18.05 -18.43 -4.27
CA THR A 7 -19.45 -18.11 -4.61
C THR A 7 -20.46 -18.33 -3.48
N ARG A 8 -20.13 -19.09 -2.44
CA ARG A 8 -21.02 -19.34 -1.29
C ARG A 8 -21.08 -18.15 -0.33
N ILE A 9 -19.98 -17.39 -0.24
CA ILE A 9 -19.81 -16.26 0.69
C ILE A 9 -19.55 -14.95 -0.06
N ARG A 10 -19.60 -14.94 -1.39
CA ARG A 10 -19.27 -13.77 -2.19
C ARG A 10 -20.49 -12.88 -2.46
N ILE A 11 -20.35 -11.60 -2.14
CA ILE A 11 -21.19 -10.51 -2.63
C ILE A 11 -20.55 -9.96 -3.90
N ASN A 12 -21.28 -10.00 -5.01
CA ASN A 12 -20.79 -9.48 -6.28
C ASN A 12 -20.59 -7.96 -6.21
N ILE A 13 -19.44 -7.48 -6.67
CA ILE A 13 -19.22 -6.04 -6.84
C ILE A 13 -19.98 -5.56 -8.08
N THR A 14 -21.00 -4.71 -7.84
CA THR A 14 -21.75 -4.01 -8.88
C THR A 14 -21.09 -2.69 -9.24
N LYS A 15 -21.59 -2.02 -10.27
CA LYS A 15 -21.11 -0.69 -10.68
C LYS A 15 -21.25 0.29 -9.49
N PRO A 16 -20.14 0.86 -8.98
CA PRO A 16 -20.22 1.79 -7.86
C PRO A 16 -20.85 3.14 -8.25
N ASP A 17 -21.46 3.82 -7.29
CA ASP A 17 -21.87 5.21 -7.46
C ASP A 17 -20.66 6.11 -7.71
N GLY A 18 -20.78 7.03 -8.68
CA GLY A 18 -19.68 7.89 -9.10
C GLY A 18 -18.58 7.18 -9.91
N TYR A 19 -18.80 5.93 -10.35
CA TYR A 19 -17.88 5.21 -11.23
C TYR A 19 -17.66 5.94 -12.56
N ASP A 20 -16.41 6.25 -12.86
CA ASP A 20 -15.95 6.75 -14.14
C ASP A 20 -14.87 5.82 -14.71
N PRO A 21 -15.10 5.11 -15.82
CA PRO A 21 -14.10 4.24 -16.42
C PRO A 21 -12.87 4.99 -16.95
N ALA A 22 -12.96 6.31 -17.18
CA ALA A 22 -11.85 7.11 -17.71
C ALA A 22 -10.68 7.21 -16.73
N ILE A 23 -10.91 7.10 -15.41
CA ILE A 23 -9.85 7.13 -14.40
C ILE A 23 -8.91 5.91 -14.50
N PHE A 24 -9.36 4.83 -15.15
CA PHE A 24 -8.59 3.61 -15.38
C PHE A 24 -7.92 3.58 -16.77
N GLU A 25 -7.95 4.68 -17.53
CA GLU A 25 -7.38 4.74 -18.88
C GLU A 25 -5.86 4.49 -18.87
N LEU A 26 -5.11 5.09 -17.94
CA LEU A 26 -3.67 4.85 -17.82
C LEU A 26 -3.37 3.39 -17.44
N TYR A 27 -4.18 2.82 -16.56
CA TYR A 27 -4.09 1.41 -16.19
C TYR A 27 -4.33 0.49 -17.41
N LEU A 28 -5.35 0.78 -18.22
CA LEU A 28 -5.64 0.03 -19.44
C LEU A 28 -4.52 0.14 -20.48
N ARG A 29 -3.99 1.35 -20.68
CA ARG A 29 -2.85 1.58 -21.62
C ARG A 29 -1.62 0.79 -21.21
N ASP A 30 -1.29 0.77 -19.93
CA ASP A 30 -0.17 -0.01 -19.41
C ASP A 30 -0.38 -1.52 -19.63
N LEU A 31 -1.59 -2.01 -19.31
CA LEU A 31 -1.96 -3.41 -19.52
C LEU A 31 -1.87 -3.84 -20.99
N LEU A 32 -2.35 -3.00 -21.92
CA LEU A 32 -2.30 -3.29 -23.35
C LEU A 32 -0.88 -3.18 -23.91
N ALA A 33 -0.06 -2.25 -23.41
CA ALA A 33 1.34 -2.11 -23.79
C ALA A 33 2.18 -3.34 -23.37
N LYS A 34 1.89 -3.91 -22.19
CA LYS A 34 2.53 -5.15 -21.70
C LYS A 34 2.32 -6.35 -22.62
N GLY A 35 1.30 -6.32 -23.49
CA GLY A 35 1.09 -7.33 -24.52
C GLY A 35 1.98 -7.27 -25.74
N HIS A 36 2.85 -6.27 -25.79
CA HIS A 36 3.89 -6.12 -26.79
C HIS A 36 5.27 -6.11 -26.12
N HIS A 37 5.76 -7.28 -25.69
CA HIS A 37 7.17 -7.63 -25.40
C HIS A 37 8.09 -6.69 -24.57
N ASN A 38 7.65 -5.55 -24.05
CA ASN A 38 8.52 -4.60 -23.36
C ASN A 38 8.30 -4.63 -21.84
N LYS A 39 9.31 -5.10 -21.12
CA LYS A 39 9.39 -5.21 -19.64
C LYS A 39 9.53 -3.86 -18.91
N THR A 40 9.04 -2.75 -19.48
CA THR A 40 9.41 -1.38 -19.07
C THR A 40 8.26 -0.52 -18.52
N SER A 41 7.12 -1.12 -18.22
CA SER A 41 6.00 -0.49 -17.51
C SER A 41 6.33 -0.30 -16.03
N ASP A 42 6.13 0.90 -15.49
CA ASP A 42 6.44 1.20 -14.08
C ASP A 42 5.21 1.16 -13.18
N LEU A 43 4.00 1.13 -13.75
CA LEU A 43 2.84 0.71 -12.99
C LEU A 43 3.07 -0.75 -12.58
N ASN A 44 2.86 -1.05 -11.29
CA ASN A 44 2.59 -2.40 -10.80
C ASN A 44 1.27 -2.93 -11.41
N ALA A 45 1.00 -2.67 -12.70
CA ALA A 45 -0.17 -3.21 -13.37
C ALA A 45 -0.03 -4.73 -13.38
N PRO A 46 -1.11 -5.43 -13.06
CA PRO A 46 -1.08 -6.84 -12.79
C PRO A 46 -0.36 -7.65 -13.86
N GLY A 47 0.42 -8.62 -13.39
CA GLY A 47 0.41 -9.90 -14.08
C GLY A 47 -1.02 -10.49 -14.11
N PRO A 48 -1.26 -11.60 -14.80
CA PRO A 48 -2.60 -12.18 -15.02
C PRO A 48 -3.29 -12.79 -13.78
N GLN A 49 -2.87 -12.44 -12.57
CA GLN A 49 -3.49 -12.73 -11.28
C GLN A 49 -3.90 -11.38 -10.68
N LEU A 50 -4.96 -11.30 -9.84
CA LEU A 50 -5.11 -10.08 -9.02
C LEU A 50 -3.80 -9.94 -8.21
N PRO A 51 -2.96 -8.93 -8.48
CA PRO A 51 -1.70 -8.76 -7.76
C PRO A 51 -2.04 -8.39 -6.32
N GLY A 52 -1.13 -8.69 -5.40
CA GLY A 52 -1.39 -8.51 -3.97
C GLY A 52 -2.36 -9.53 -3.36
N TYR A 53 -2.74 -10.60 -4.10
CA TYR A 53 -3.42 -11.77 -3.55
C TYR A 53 -2.55 -12.41 -2.47
N SER A 54 -2.94 -12.23 -1.22
CA SER A 54 -2.43 -13.01 -0.10
C SER A 54 -3.58 -13.88 0.41
N PRO A 55 -3.48 -15.22 0.31
CA PRO A 55 -4.54 -16.08 0.82
C PRO A 55 -4.69 -15.86 2.32
N MET A 56 -5.94 -15.69 2.76
CA MET A 56 -6.32 -15.60 4.16
C MET A 56 -7.16 -16.81 4.55
N PRO A 57 -7.28 -17.12 5.86
CA PRO A 57 -8.19 -18.16 6.33
C PRO A 57 -9.63 -18.01 5.78
N HIS A 58 -10.37 -19.11 5.74
CA HIS A 58 -11.79 -19.14 5.35
C HIS A 58 -12.09 -18.70 3.90
N ASN A 59 -11.23 -19.09 2.94
CA ASN A 59 -11.39 -18.79 1.51
C ASN A 59 -11.49 -17.27 1.20
N LYS A 60 -10.78 -16.47 1.99
CA LYS A 60 -10.66 -15.02 1.82
C LYS A 60 -9.27 -14.66 1.30
N SER A 61 -9.10 -13.42 0.91
CA SER A 61 -7.84 -12.91 0.42
C SER A 61 -7.67 -11.47 0.81
N ASP A 62 -6.46 -11.12 1.23
CA ASP A 62 -6.08 -9.72 1.24
C ASP A 62 -5.73 -9.31 -0.18
N TYR A 63 -6.21 -8.14 -0.55
CA TYR A 63 -5.92 -7.45 -1.79
C TYR A 63 -5.24 -6.14 -1.42
N ASN A 64 -3.91 -6.18 -1.47
CA ASN A 64 -3.02 -5.06 -1.20
C ASN A 64 -2.62 -4.33 -2.49
N MET A 65 -3.63 -3.97 -3.29
CA MET A 65 -3.49 -3.21 -4.55
C MET A 65 -4.67 -2.25 -4.70
N GLY A 66 -4.57 -1.32 -5.64
CA GLY A 66 -5.59 -0.30 -5.87
C GLY A 66 -5.22 1.06 -5.29
N ASP A 67 -3.94 1.43 -5.36
CA ASP A 67 -3.45 2.76 -5.00
C ASP A 67 -4.16 3.81 -5.86
N TYR A 68 -4.94 4.67 -5.21
CA TYR A 68 -5.50 5.84 -5.89
C TYR A 68 -4.44 6.95 -5.90
N VAL A 69 -3.44 6.76 -6.77
CA VAL A 69 -2.22 7.57 -6.84
C VAL A 69 -2.54 9.06 -6.86
N GLY A 70 -1.90 9.82 -5.97
CA GLY A 70 -2.03 11.27 -5.85
C GLY A 70 -3.29 11.76 -5.11
N MET A 71 -4.18 10.88 -4.68
CA MET A 71 -5.45 11.28 -4.04
C MET A 71 -5.39 11.33 -2.52
N ASN A 72 -4.20 11.22 -1.94
CA ASN A 72 -3.98 11.19 -0.48
C ASN A 72 -3.44 12.52 0.09
N HIS A 73 -3.06 13.49 -0.74
CA HIS A 73 -2.31 14.68 -0.32
C HIS A 73 -2.96 15.48 0.82
N ASP A 74 -4.28 15.66 0.77
CA ASP A 74 -4.99 16.49 1.75
C ASP A 74 -5.34 15.73 3.04
N TYR A 75 -5.28 14.39 3.04
CA TYR A 75 -5.85 13.56 4.10
C TYR A 75 -5.32 13.91 5.50
N ALA A 76 -4.00 14.14 5.61
CA ALA A 76 -3.36 14.41 6.89
C ALA A 76 -3.85 15.72 7.54
N ASN A 77 -4.17 16.74 6.73
CA ASN A 77 -4.57 18.07 7.20
C ASN A 77 -6.08 18.34 7.11
N ALA A 78 -6.82 17.45 6.45
CA ALA A 78 -8.26 17.55 6.24
C ALA A 78 -9.07 17.48 7.55
N SER A 79 -10.22 18.17 7.56
CA SER A 79 -11.26 17.98 8.58
C SER A 79 -11.88 16.58 8.48
N TYR A 80 -12.67 16.18 9.48
CA TYR A 80 -13.36 14.88 9.43
C TYR A 80 -14.30 14.76 8.23
N GLU A 81 -15.01 15.83 7.88
CA GLU A 81 -15.91 15.85 6.72
C GLU A 81 -15.13 15.66 5.41
N VAL A 82 -13.96 16.28 5.28
CA VAL A 82 -13.11 16.14 4.09
C VAL A 82 -12.46 14.75 4.06
N ARG A 83 -12.00 14.20 5.19
CA ARG A 83 -11.48 12.83 5.28
C ARG A 83 -12.53 11.80 4.89
N GLN A 84 -13.80 12.00 5.26
CA GLN A 84 -14.89 11.13 4.85
C GLN A 84 -15.12 11.16 3.33
N LYS A 85 -14.99 12.34 2.69
CA LYS A 85 -15.05 12.45 1.22
C LYS A 85 -13.90 11.71 0.56
N ILE A 86 -12.67 11.86 1.07
CA ILE A 86 -11.49 11.14 0.56
C ILE A 86 -11.67 9.62 0.72
N PHE A 87 -12.17 9.17 1.88
CA PHE A 87 -12.50 7.76 2.13
C PHE A 87 -13.50 7.23 1.08
N ASN A 88 -14.59 7.96 0.84
CA ASN A 88 -15.60 7.56 -0.14
C ASN A 88 -15.03 7.51 -1.57
N GLN A 89 -14.17 8.46 -1.94
CA GLN A 89 -13.47 8.45 -3.23
C GLN A 89 -12.57 7.21 -3.39
N HIS A 90 -11.82 6.84 -2.35
CA HIS A 90 -11.00 5.63 -2.36
C HIS A 90 -11.86 4.37 -2.43
N LYS A 91 -12.98 4.30 -1.68
CA LYS A 91 -13.96 3.21 -1.80
C LYS A 91 -14.47 3.07 -3.25
N THR A 92 -14.94 4.17 -3.85
CA THR A 92 -15.43 4.19 -5.23
C THR A 92 -14.34 3.79 -6.22
N TYR A 93 -13.11 4.30 -6.08
CA TYR A 93 -11.98 3.93 -6.93
C TYR A 93 -11.67 2.43 -6.83
N SER A 94 -11.51 1.90 -5.62
CA SER A 94 -11.12 0.50 -5.40
C SER A 94 -12.19 -0.49 -5.87
N LEU A 95 -13.47 -0.25 -5.55
CA LEU A 95 -14.57 -1.06 -6.10
C LEU A 95 -14.69 -0.87 -7.62
N GLY A 96 -14.47 0.36 -8.10
CA GLY A 96 -14.50 0.71 -9.50
C GLY A 96 -13.43 0.00 -10.31
N LEU A 97 -12.22 -0.17 -9.77
CA LEU A 97 -11.13 -0.91 -10.41
C LEU A 97 -11.52 -2.37 -10.59
N ILE A 98 -12.08 -3.01 -9.55
CA ILE A 98 -12.54 -4.40 -9.64
C ILE A 98 -13.68 -4.53 -10.64
N TYR A 99 -14.65 -3.62 -10.59
CA TYR A 99 -15.74 -3.57 -11.57
C TYR A 99 -15.22 -3.38 -13.00
N PHE A 100 -14.28 -2.45 -13.22
CA PHE A 100 -13.64 -2.17 -14.51
C PHE A 100 -12.95 -3.42 -15.07
N MET A 101 -12.12 -4.09 -14.26
CA MET A 101 -11.42 -5.31 -14.68
C MET A 101 -12.38 -6.44 -15.07
N GLN A 102 -13.56 -6.51 -14.45
CA GLN A 102 -14.55 -7.57 -14.68
C GLN A 102 -15.53 -7.26 -15.81
N ASN A 103 -15.78 -5.99 -16.12
CA ASN A 103 -16.90 -5.58 -16.98
C ASN A 103 -16.52 -4.69 -18.17
N ASP A 104 -15.36 -4.01 -18.17
CA ASP A 104 -15.01 -3.11 -19.28
C ASP A 104 -14.69 -3.91 -20.56
N PRO A 105 -15.37 -3.65 -21.69
CA PRO A 105 -15.21 -4.44 -22.91
C PRO A 105 -13.83 -4.30 -23.56
N ARG A 106 -13.05 -3.26 -23.20
CA ARG A 106 -11.68 -3.04 -23.69
C ARG A 106 -10.66 -3.90 -22.96
N MET A 107 -11.02 -4.47 -21.82
CA MET A 107 -10.15 -5.39 -21.11
C MET A 107 -9.86 -6.61 -21.98
N PRO A 108 -8.59 -7.05 -22.10
CA PRO A 108 -8.22 -8.18 -22.93
C PRO A 108 -9.04 -9.43 -22.61
N LYS A 109 -9.82 -9.88 -23.59
CA LYS A 109 -10.45 -11.21 -23.59
C LYS A 109 -9.38 -12.20 -24.00
N VAL A 110 -8.63 -12.75 -23.05
CA VAL A 110 -7.47 -13.59 -23.38
C VAL A 110 -7.95 -14.85 -24.12
N THR A 111 -7.51 -15.01 -25.37
CA THR A 111 -7.78 -16.18 -26.21
C THR A 111 -6.58 -17.11 -26.26
N LYS A 112 -6.83 -18.39 -26.59
CA LYS A 112 -5.82 -19.48 -26.62
C LYS A 112 -4.59 -19.17 -27.50
N SER A 113 -4.75 -18.38 -28.57
CA SER A 113 -3.66 -17.99 -29.48
C SER A 113 -2.69 -16.96 -28.88
N HIS A 114 -3.14 -16.11 -27.96
CA HIS A 114 -2.29 -15.13 -27.27
C HIS A 114 -1.31 -15.80 -26.28
N MET A 115 -1.62 -17.01 -25.79
CA MET A 115 -0.79 -17.72 -24.81
C MET A 115 0.55 -18.21 -25.38
N VAL A 116 0.62 -18.49 -26.68
CA VAL A 116 1.80 -19.10 -27.32
C VAL A 116 2.87 -18.06 -27.68
N GLY A 117 2.47 -16.84 -28.06
CA GLY A 117 3.41 -15.77 -28.41
C GLY A 117 4.17 -15.17 -27.22
N TRP A 118 3.71 -15.40 -25.99
CA TRP A 118 4.22 -14.72 -24.80
C TRP A 118 5.24 -15.54 -24.00
N GLY A 119 5.55 -16.79 -24.39
CA GLY A 119 6.54 -17.63 -23.69
C GLY A 119 6.22 -17.90 -22.21
N LEU A 120 4.96 -17.71 -21.80
CA LEU A 120 4.54 -17.77 -20.40
C LEU A 120 4.23 -19.22 -20.00
N LYS A 121 5.05 -19.81 -19.13
CA LYS A 121 4.62 -20.96 -18.33
C LYS A 121 3.55 -20.48 -17.34
N VAL A 122 2.33 -20.95 -17.59
CA VAL A 122 1.12 -20.84 -16.76
C VAL A 122 0.62 -19.41 -16.55
N THR A 123 -0.33 -18.96 -17.38
CA THR A 123 -1.09 -17.74 -17.05
C THR A 123 -2.58 -17.91 -17.28
N ASN A 124 -3.32 -17.38 -16.30
CA ASN A 124 -4.64 -17.83 -15.92
C ASN A 124 -5.78 -17.10 -16.64
N LEU A 125 -5.62 -15.97 -17.31
CA LEU A 125 -6.78 -15.19 -17.79
C LEU A 125 -7.55 -15.83 -18.96
N GLY A 126 -6.87 -16.46 -19.92
CA GLY A 126 -7.55 -17.14 -21.04
C GLY A 126 -8.10 -18.50 -20.64
N LEU A 127 -7.42 -19.14 -19.70
CA LEU A 127 -7.91 -20.32 -19.02
C LEU A 127 -9.13 -19.99 -18.16
N ILE A 128 -9.12 -18.87 -17.41
CA ILE A 128 -10.24 -18.32 -16.64
C ILE A 128 -11.44 -18.09 -17.55
N TYR A 129 -11.26 -17.42 -18.69
CA TYR A 129 -12.37 -17.20 -19.63
C TYR A 129 -12.93 -18.51 -20.22
N PHE A 130 -12.07 -19.44 -20.67
CA PHE A 130 -12.49 -20.76 -21.15
C PHE A 130 -13.21 -21.56 -20.06
N MET A 131 -12.66 -21.58 -18.84
CA MET A 131 -13.23 -22.28 -17.69
C MET A 131 -14.56 -21.65 -17.23
N GLN A 132 -14.71 -20.33 -17.32
CA GLN A 132 -15.93 -19.58 -17.00
C GLN A 132 -17.05 -19.79 -18.04
N ASN A 133 -16.71 -19.76 -19.33
CA ASN A 133 -17.68 -19.58 -20.41
C ASN A 133 -17.91 -20.84 -21.27
N ASP A 134 -17.01 -21.83 -21.25
CA ASP A 134 -17.19 -23.05 -22.05
C ASP A 134 -18.29 -23.95 -21.41
N PRO A 135 -19.32 -24.35 -22.18
CA PRO A 135 -20.42 -25.15 -21.65
C PRO A 135 -19.98 -26.53 -21.14
N ARG A 136 -18.79 -27.03 -21.53
CA ARG A 136 -18.27 -28.35 -21.13
C ARG A 136 -17.59 -28.38 -19.77
N MET A 137 -17.40 -27.23 -19.11
CA MET A 137 -16.67 -27.15 -17.85
C MET A 137 -17.55 -27.51 -16.64
N PRO A 138 -17.06 -28.31 -15.68
CA PRO A 138 -17.81 -28.67 -14.47
C PRO A 138 -18.23 -27.43 -13.67
N LYS A 139 -19.44 -27.45 -13.08
CA LYS A 139 -19.98 -26.31 -12.31
C LYS A 139 -19.07 -25.88 -11.16
N VAL A 140 -18.39 -26.83 -10.50
CA VAL A 140 -17.41 -26.57 -9.42
C VAL A 140 -16.19 -25.79 -9.94
N THR A 141 -15.74 -26.07 -11.15
CA THR A 141 -14.59 -25.39 -11.75
C THR A 141 -14.96 -23.98 -12.23
N LYS A 142 -16.21 -23.80 -12.70
CA LYS A 142 -16.78 -22.48 -12.97
C LYS A 142 -16.76 -21.61 -11.72
N SER A 143 -17.20 -22.12 -10.56
CA SER A 143 -17.29 -21.38 -9.29
C SER A 143 -15.96 -20.85 -8.74
N HIS A 144 -14.82 -21.49 -9.02
CA HIS A 144 -13.50 -21.03 -8.55
C HIS A 144 -12.88 -19.93 -9.43
N MET A 145 -13.38 -19.74 -10.64
CA MET A 145 -12.86 -18.76 -11.59
C MET A 145 -13.79 -17.58 -11.78
N VAL A 146 -14.89 -17.50 -11.02
CA VAL A 146 -15.86 -16.40 -11.06
C VAL A 146 -15.24 -15.16 -10.41
N GLY A 147 -15.66 -13.96 -10.84
CA GLY A 147 -15.14 -12.67 -10.39
C GLY A 147 -14.98 -12.54 -8.87
N TRP A 148 -14.15 -11.60 -8.46
CA TRP A 148 -13.93 -11.28 -7.06
C TRP A 148 -15.06 -10.42 -6.51
N GLY A 149 -15.32 -10.57 -5.22
CA GLY A 149 -16.35 -9.82 -4.52
C GLY A 149 -16.02 -9.68 -3.04
N LEU A 150 -16.88 -8.97 -2.33
CA LEU A 150 -16.76 -8.79 -0.90
C LEU A 150 -17.24 -10.07 -0.18
N PRO A 151 -16.63 -10.48 0.95
CA PRO A 151 -17.17 -11.56 1.76
C PRO A 151 -18.46 -11.10 2.46
N ASN A 152 -19.50 -11.94 2.48
CA ASN A 152 -20.77 -11.65 3.13
C ASN A 152 -20.73 -11.75 4.67
N ASP A 153 -19.62 -12.21 5.23
CA ASP A 153 -19.41 -12.43 6.65
C ASP A 153 -18.34 -11.49 7.25
N GLU A 154 -17.73 -10.62 6.44
CA GLU A 154 -16.78 -9.60 6.90
C GLU A 154 -17.43 -8.22 6.85
N PHE A 155 -17.08 -7.35 7.81
CA PHE A 155 -17.48 -5.94 7.86
C PHE A 155 -18.99 -5.69 7.64
N VAL A 156 -19.84 -6.54 8.23
CA VAL A 156 -21.30 -6.52 8.01
C VAL A 156 -21.91 -5.15 8.35
N ASP A 157 -21.41 -4.50 9.40
CA ASP A 157 -21.91 -3.18 9.85
C ASP A 157 -21.56 -2.03 8.89
N THR A 158 -20.67 -2.26 7.92
CA THR A 158 -20.19 -1.26 6.96
C THR A 158 -20.36 -1.70 5.52
N ASP A 159 -21.45 -2.45 5.25
CA ASP A 159 -21.79 -2.93 3.90
C ASP A 159 -20.65 -3.74 3.29
N HIS A 160 -20.04 -4.60 4.11
CA HIS A 160 -18.95 -5.50 3.76
C HIS A 160 -17.67 -4.79 3.29
N TRP A 161 -17.57 -3.48 3.55
CA TRP A 161 -16.41 -2.65 3.20
C TRP A 161 -15.57 -2.34 4.44
N THR A 162 -14.24 -2.37 4.29
CA THR A 162 -13.32 -2.02 5.40
C THR A 162 -13.56 -0.59 5.89
N PRO A 163 -13.73 -0.35 7.21
CA PRO A 163 -14.13 0.95 7.74
C PRO A 163 -12.99 1.98 7.77
N ALA A 164 -11.75 1.58 7.51
CA ALA A 164 -10.58 2.45 7.64
C ALA A 164 -9.69 2.40 6.40
N LEU A 165 -9.08 3.56 6.08
CA LEU A 165 -7.98 3.65 5.13
C LEU A 165 -6.67 3.24 5.82
N TYR A 166 -5.80 2.58 5.07
CA TYR A 166 -4.44 2.31 5.51
C TYR A 166 -3.55 3.54 5.26
N VAL A 167 -3.35 4.34 6.31
CA VAL A 167 -2.56 5.58 6.26
C VAL A 167 -1.15 5.31 6.77
N ARG A 168 -0.17 5.25 5.85
CA ARG A 168 1.23 4.89 6.17
C ARG A 168 2.07 6.08 6.63
N GLU A 169 1.66 7.30 6.26
CA GLU A 169 2.39 8.52 6.58
C GLU A 169 1.40 9.67 6.83
N ALA A 170 1.70 10.46 7.86
CA ALA A 170 0.97 11.67 8.21
C ALA A 170 1.95 12.72 8.76
N ARG A 171 1.43 13.69 9.52
CA ARG A 171 2.25 14.70 10.20
C ARG A 171 3.32 14.04 11.06
N ARG A 172 4.54 14.57 10.96
CA ARG A 172 5.69 14.19 11.79
C ARG A 172 6.17 15.40 12.56
N MET A 173 6.71 15.13 13.72
CA MET A 173 7.44 16.10 14.51
C MET A 173 8.74 16.50 13.79
N ILE A 174 9.21 17.72 14.00
CA ILE A 174 10.58 18.13 13.68
C ILE A 174 11.34 18.22 15.01
N GLY A 175 12.08 17.15 15.32
CA GLY A 175 12.76 16.97 16.60
C GLY A 175 14.17 17.56 16.65
N THR A 176 14.91 17.18 17.68
CA THR A 176 16.32 17.54 17.90
C THR A 176 17.26 16.86 16.89
N TYR A 177 16.93 15.65 16.45
CA TYR A 177 17.57 14.97 15.33
C TYR A 177 16.56 14.61 14.26
N ILE A 178 16.92 14.74 12.98
CA ILE A 178 16.09 14.33 11.85
C ILE A 178 16.76 13.13 11.20
N MET A 179 16.13 11.96 11.27
CA MET A 179 16.58 10.79 10.51
C MET A 179 16.44 11.07 9.01
N THR A 180 17.48 10.79 8.23
CA THR A 180 17.52 11.03 6.78
C THR A 180 17.86 9.76 6.02
N GLU A 181 17.78 9.82 4.68
CA GLU A 181 18.22 8.73 3.81
C GLU A 181 19.64 8.28 4.15
N ASN A 182 20.54 9.22 4.46
CA ASN A 182 21.92 8.92 4.84
C ASN A 182 22.03 8.00 6.04
N ASN A 183 21.07 8.05 6.96
CA ASN A 183 21.02 7.10 8.08
C ASN A 183 20.61 5.71 7.61
N VAL A 184 19.55 5.63 6.79
CA VAL A 184 19.03 4.35 6.27
C VAL A 184 20.07 3.63 5.42
N VAL A 185 20.80 4.35 4.56
CA VAL A 185 21.87 3.77 3.72
C VAL A 185 23.23 3.73 4.42
N ASN A 186 23.27 3.90 5.75
CA ASN A 186 24.48 3.84 6.59
C ASN A 186 25.64 4.80 6.20
N LYS A 187 25.37 5.89 5.46
CA LYS A 187 26.33 6.98 5.25
C LYS A 187 26.56 7.81 6.52
N THR A 188 25.57 7.84 7.41
CA THR A 188 25.66 8.52 8.71
C THR A 188 25.11 7.60 9.79
N ARG A 189 25.94 7.25 10.76
CA ARG A 189 25.55 6.37 11.87
C ARG A 189 25.42 7.18 13.15
N VAL A 190 24.25 7.07 13.79
CA VAL A 190 24.00 7.69 15.09
C VAL A 190 24.64 6.86 16.21
N THR A 191 25.00 7.52 17.31
CA THR A 191 25.63 6.88 18.48
C THR A 191 24.65 6.60 19.61
N ASP A 192 23.45 7.18 19.55
CA ASP A 192 22.35 7.07 20.51
C ASP A 192 21.22 6.16 19.98
N GLY A 193 21.60 5.07 19.31
CA GLY A 193 20.67 4.13 18.70
C GLY A 193 19.85 3.35 19.73
N ILE A 194 18.52 3.42 19.63
CA ILE A 194 17.57 2.75 20.55
C ILE A 194 16.64 1.74 19.87
N ALA A 195 16.59 1.78 18.53
CA ALA A 195 15.90 0.79 17.72
C ALA A 195 16.72 0.54 16.45
N THR A 196 16.42 -0.55 15.75
CA THR A 196 17.09 -0.90 14.49
C THR A 196 16.08 -0.96 13.35
N GLY A 197 16.30 -0.18 12.30
CA GLY A 197 15.57 -0.32 11.04
C GLY A 197 16.35 -1.17 10.05
N SER A 198 15.66 -1.86 9.14
CA SER A 198 16.29 -2.68 8.10
C SER A 198 15.49 -2.77 6.81
N TYR A 199 14.41 -1.99 6.69
CA TYR A 199 13.53 -2.03 5.52
C TYR A 199 14.08 -1.15 4.40
N SER A 200 13.79 -1.47 3.14
CA SER A 200 14.21 -0.64 2.01
C SER A 200 13.62 0.78 2.08
N LEU A 201 14.19 1.73 1.34
CA LEU A 201 13.48 2.96 1.04
C LEU A 201 12.25 2.61 0.21
N ASP A 202 11.06 2.93 0.72
CA ASP A 202 9.77 2.58 0.12
C ASP A 202 8.85 3.82 0.14
N SER A 203 8.88 4.57 -0.97
CA SER A 203 7.98 5.69 -1.26
C SER A 203 7.17 5.40 -2.50
N HIS A 204 5.86 5.56 -2.39
CA HIS A 204 4.91 5.28 -3.45
C HIS A 204 4.83 6.43 -4.45
N SER A 205 4.25 6.16 -5.61
CA SER A 205 4.16 7.12 -6.71
C SER A 205 3.27 8.30 -6.32
N THR A 206 3.62 9.50 -6.78
CA THR A 206 2.81 10.72 -6.59
C THR A 206 1.83 10.93 -7.73
N GLN A 207 2.21 10.52 -8.95
CA GLN A 207 1.35 10.55 -10.13
C GLN A 207 1.76 9.51 -11.17
N ASN A 208 0.83 9.20 -12.08
CA ASN A 208 1.11 8.41 -13.27
C ASN A 208 1.13 9.34 -14.49
N ILE A 209 2.22 9.30 -15.25
CA ILE A 209 2.42 10.14 -16.44
C ILE A 209 2.60 9.29 -17.69
N VAL A 210 2.31 9.88 -18.86
CA VAL A 210 2.65 9.27 -20.15
C VAL A 210 3.97 9.85 -20.62
N TRP A 211 5.00 9.01 -20.72
CA TRP A 211 6.32 9.37 -21.22
C TRP A 211 6.71 8.48 -22.40
N LYS A 212 6.98 9.09 -23.55
CA LYS A 212 7.32 8.39 -24.80
C LYS A 212 6.32 7.28 -25.15
N GLY A 213 5.03 7.55 -24.98
CA GLY A 213 3.95 6.61 -25.30
C GLY A 213 3.74 5.48 -24.28
N MET A 214 4.47 5.48 -23.17
CA MET A 214 4.35 4.49 -22.09
C MET A 214 3.89 5.14 -20.80
N VAL A 215 3.19 4.39 -19.96
CA VAL A 215 2.79 4.86 -18.63
C VAL A 215 3.95 4.67 -17.65
N LYS A 216 4.22 5.72 -16.88
CA LYS A 216 5.35 5.84 -15.96
C LYS A 216 4.90 6.35 -14.61
N ASN A 217 5.53 5.84 -13.57
CA ASN A 217 5.32 6.27 -12.19
C ASN A 217 6.30 7.38 -11.85
N GLU A 218 5.78 8.54 -11.44
CA GLU A 218 6.60 9.63 -10.92
C GLU A 218 6.64 9.58 -9.38
N GLY A 219 7.78 9.96 -8.79
CA GLY A 219 7.95 10.08 -7.34
C GLY A 219 8.12 8.76 -6.59
N CYS A 220 8.05 7.61 -7.28
CA CYS A 220 8.30 6.31 -6.69
C CYS A 220 9.79 6.14 -6.36
N VAL A 221 10.10 5.78 -5.11
CA VAL A 221 11.45 5.43 -4.67
C VAL A 221 11.37 4.06 -4.02
N SER A 222 12.02 3.07 -4.67
CA SER A 222 12.14 1.72 -4.14
C SER A 222 13.58 1.25 -4.32
N THR A 223 14.31 1.05 -3.23
CA THR A 223 15.67 0.52 -3.27
C THR A 223 15.70 -0.89 -2.71
N ALA A 224 15.63 -1.90 -3.58
CA ALA A 224 15.73 -3.29 -3.16
C ALA A 224 17.14 -3.66 -2.64
N GLU A 225 18.17 -2.90 -3.02
CA GLU A 225 19.57 -3.17 -2.71
C GLU A 225 20.20 -2.06 -1.85
N GLY A 226 21.09 -2.44 -0.94
CA GLY A 226 21.95 -1.50 -0.20
C GLY A 226 21.44 -1.00 1.14
N VAL A 227 20.29 -1.48 1.64
CA VAL A 227 19.86 -1.19 3.02
C VAL A 227 20.31 -2.31 3.96
N HIS A 228 21.24 -1.97 4.84
CA HIS A 228 21.68 -2.80 5.96
C HIS A 228 21.04 -2.31 7.25
N PRO A 229 20.96 -3.15 8.30
CA PRO A 229 20.47 -2.72 9.61
C PRO A 229 21.12 -1.40 10.06
N TYR A 230 20.30 -0.40 10.38
CA TYR A 230 20.74 0.93 10.77
C TYR A 230 20.11 1.33 12.11
N PRO A 231 20.86 2.01 12.99
CA PRO A 231 20.32 2.48 14.27
C PRO A 231 19.40 3.69 14.07
N ILE A 232 18.34 3.76 14.88
CA ILE A 232 17.43 4.90 14.97
C ILE A 232 17.74 5.67 16.26
N SER A 233 17.97 6.97 16.12
CA SER A 233 18.40 7.85 17.22
C SER A 233 17.28 8.11 18.22
N TYR A 234 17.61 8.09 19.51
CA TYR A 234 16.71 8.54 20.58
C TYR A 234 16.24 9.99 20.37
N GLN A 235 17.14 10.87 19.95
CA GLN A 235 16.83 12.28 19.68
C GLN A 235 15.78 12.47 18.57
N SER A 236 15.61 11.50 17.67
CA SER A 236 14.54 11.57 16.68
C SER A 236 13.13 11.44 17.28
N MET A 237 13.01 10.88 18.48
CA MET A 237 11.75 10.76 19.22
C MET A 237 11.47 11.94 20.14
N THR A 238 12.40 12.88 20.28
CA THR A 238 12.25 14.03 21.18
C THR A 238 11.99 15.32 20.39
N PRO A 239 10.97 16.13 20.75
CA PRO A 239 10.76 17.45 20.18
C PRO A 239 11.92 18.38 20.55
N LYS A 240 12.01 19.53 19.86
CA LYS A 240 12.93 20.57 20.29
C LYS A 240 12.52 21.05 21.69
N HIS A 241 13.52 21.30 22.53
CA HIS A 241 13.29 21.68 23.92
C HIS A 241 12.36 22.91 24.05
N MET A 242 12.50 23.89 23.17
CA MET A 242 11.66 25.10 23.17
C MET A 242 10.19 24.89 22.80
N GLU A 243 9.83 23.73 22.22
CA GLU A 243 8.49 23.42 21.75
C GLU A 243 7.71 22.57 22.77
N ALA A 244 8.36 21.58 23.39
CA ALA A 244 7.77 20.77 24.44
C ALA A 244 8.85 20.13 25.34
N HIS A 245 8.55 20.06 26.63
CA HIS A 245 9.36 19.39 27.63
C HIS A 245 8.69 18.09 28.05
N ASN A 246 9.48 17.04 28.26
CA ASN A 246 9.00 15.76 28.80
C ASN A 246 7.95 15.01 27.93
N VAL A 247 8.18 14.89 26.62
CA VAL A 247 7.27 14.24 25.65
C VAL A 247 8.04 13.31 24.71
N LEU A 248 7.66 12.03 24.65
CA LEU A 248 8.24 11.08 23.69
C LEU A 248 7.29 10.81 22.52
N VAL A 249 7.83 10.83 21.30
CA VAL A 249 7.07 10.64 20.05
C VAL A 249 7.64 9.44 19.26
N PRO A 250 7.22 8.20 19.59
CA PRO A 250 7.80 6.98 18.98
C PRO A 250 7.28 6.66 17.58
N VAL A 251 6.13 7.20 17.15
CA VAL A 251 5.53 6.92 15.84
C VAL A 251 5.75 8.09 14.88
N CYS A 252 5.21 9.26 15.21
CA CYS A 252 5.37 10.51 14.43
C CYS A 252 6.75 11.16 14.61
N LEU A 253 7.79 10.34 14.79
CA LEU A 253 9.16 10.77 15.06
C LEU A 253 9.75 11.61 13.92
N SER A 254 10.83 12.29 14.25
CA SER A 254 11.52 13.22 13.38
C SER A 254 12.35 12.51 12.30
N ALA A 255 11.82 12.50 11.07
CA ALA A 255 12.45 11.88 9.91
C ALA A 255 12.07 12.60 8.61
N SER A 256 12.99 12.60 7.64
CA SER A 256 12.68 12.97 6.26
C SER A 256 11.65 12.00 5.67
N HIS A 257 10.92 12.44 4.64
CA HIS A 257 9.93 11.61 3.94
C HIS A 257 10.52 10.26 3.48
N ILE A 258 11.70 10.32 2.84
CA ILE A 258 12.40 9.13 2.34
C ILE A 258 12.84 8.18 3.47
N ALA A 259 13.39 8.71 4.56
CA ALA A 259 13.82 7.87 5.68
C ALA A 259 12.64 7.22 6.40
N TYR A 260 11.53 7.96 6.52
CA TYR A 260 10.33 7.47 7.19
C TYR A 260 9.72 6.29 6.45
N GLY A 261 9.79 6.25 5.11
CA GLY A 261 9.36 5.10 4.30
C GLY A 261 9.99 3.77 4.71
N SER A 262 11.19 3.81 5.29
CA SER A 262 11.87 2.66 5.87
C SER A 262 11.59 2.48 7.38
N ILE A 263 11.58 3.57 8.16
CA ILE A 263 11.39 3.54 9.61
C ILE A 263 9.98 3.09 10.03
N ARG A 264 8.95 3.41 9.25
CA ARG A 264 7.53 3.23 9.60
C ARG A 264 7.01 1.78 9.60
N MET A 265 7.91 0.80 9.69
CA MET A 265 7.54 -0.61 9.78
C MET A 265 7.07 -0.94 11.21
N GLU A 266 6.05 -1.78 11.32
CA GLU A 266 5.42 -2.14 12.60
C GLU A 266 6.43 -2.70 13.63
N PRO A 267 7.37 -3.60 13.27
CA PRO A 267 8.40 -4.06 14.22
C PRO A 267 9.29 -2.94 14.75
N VAL A 268 9.55 -1.92 13.93
CA VAL A 268 10.35 -0.76 14.32
C VAL A 268 9.56 0.12 15.30
N PHE A 269 8.27 0.37 15.04
CA PHE A 269 7.42 1.09 15.99
C PHE A 269 7.27 0.36 17.32
N MET A 270 7.24 -0.97 17.33
CA MET A 270 7.24 -1.75 18.57
C MET A 270 8.52 -1.49 19.39
N MET A 271 9.70 -1.57 18.76
CA MET A 271 10.97 -1.27 19.43
C MET A 271 11.04 0.18 19.93
N LEU A 272 10.59 1.14 19.13
CA LEU A 272 10.55 2.56 19.52
C LEU A 272 9.58 2.80 20.68
N GLY A 273 8.44 2.10 20.70
CA GLY A 273 7.48 2.15 21.80
C GLY A 273 8.04 1.57 23.10
N GLU A 274 8.76 0.44 23.02
CA GLU A 274 9.46 -0.15 24.15
C GLU A 274 10.55 0.79 24.69
N ALA A 275 11.38 1.35 23.81
CA ALA A 275 12.40 2.33 24.18
C ALA A 275 11.77 3.59 24.80
N ALA A 276 10.62 4.05 24.31
CA ALA A 276 9.90 5.17 24.89
C ALA A 276 9.44 4.87 26.33
N GLY A 277 8.85 3.68 26.54
CA GLY A 277 8.39 3.25 27.86
C GLY A 277 9.55 3.13 28.86
N ALA A 278 10.66 2.52 28.43
CA ALA A 278 11.87 2.40 29.24
C ALA A 278 12.45 3.76 29.61
N ALA A 279 12.55 4.68 28.64
CA ALA A 279 13.05 6.03 28.89
C ALA A 279 12.15 6.83 29.85
N ALA A 280 10.82 6.71 29.72
CA ALA A 280 9.88 7.32 30.65
C ALA A 280 10.03 6.78 32.08
N HIS A 281 10.21 5.47 32.24
CA HIS A 281 10.43 4.86 33.55
C HIS A 281 11.74 5.34 34.20
N LEU A 282 12.85 5.33 33.44
CA LEU A 282 14.14 5.83 33.93
C LEU A 282 14.10 7.31 34.30
N ALA A 283 13.37 8.13 33.52
CA ALA A 283 13.19 9.55 33.82
C ALA A 283 12.42 9.77 35.13
N LEU A 284 11.39 8.95 35.40
CA LEU A 284 10.64 8.99 36.66
C LEU A 284 11.49 8.57 37.86
N ASP A 285 12.29 7.52 37.73
CA ASP A 285 13.13 7.01 38.83
C ASP A 285 14.23 8.00 39.23
N GLU A 286 14.79 8.72 38.24
CA GLU A 286 15.86 9.70 38.44
C GLU A 286 15.35 11.12 38.71
N ASP A 287 14.02 11.35 38.74
CA ASP A 287 13.38 12.67 38.83
C ASP A 287 13.92 13.68 37.80
N VAL A 288 14.06 13.23 36.55
CA VAL A 288 14.50 14.04 35.41
C VAL A 288 13.49 14.03 34.28
N MET A 289 13.64 14.96 33.34
CA MET A 289 12.85 14.94 32.10
C MET A 289 13.45 13.93 31.10
N VAL A 290 12.60 13.38 30.23
CA VAL A 290 13.05 12.52 29.11
C VAL A 290 13.91 13.25 28.07
N HIS A 291 13.96 14.59 28.15
CA HIS A 291 14.82 15.45 27.34
C HIS A 291 15.94 16.01 28.22
N ARG A 292 17.15 16.09 27.68
CA ARG A 292 18.21 16.90 28.26
C ARG A 292 18.43 18.13 27.39
N ASP A 293 18.71 19.27 28.02
CA ASP A 293 19.19 20.45 27.30
C ASP A 293 20.43 20.08 26.48
N ALA A 294 20.46 20.49 25.22
CA ALA A 294 21.71 20.53 24.48
C ALA A 294 22.60 21.56 25.19
N LYS A 295 23.60 21.09 25.93
CA LYS A 295 24.67 21.94 26.45
C LYS A 295 25.50 22.53 25.31
#